data_AF-A0A0L0FKQ6-F1
#
_entry.id   AF-A0A0L0FKQ6-F1
#
_cell.length_a   1.000
_cell.length_b   1.000
_cell.length_c   1.000
_cell.angle_alpha   90.00
_cell.angle_beta   90.00
_cell.angle_gamma   90.00
#
_symmetry.space_group_name_H-M   'P 1'
#
loop_
_entity.id
_entity.type
_entity.pdbx_description
1 polymer ?
#
loop_
_entity_poly.entity_id
_entity_poly.type
_entity_poly.pdbx_seq_one_letter_code
_entity_poly.pdbx_strand_id
1 'polypeptide(L)' 'MGHLVWGAMSKMKGVVTHSISPFEARAFTGFFSHAPANAYRRISENIVNVVPPFILAYGVYVWANKTSIEMHRKGAAHH' A
#
# COMPACT_ATOMS: atom_id res chain seq x y z
N MET A 1 -26.35 -11.99 20.04
CA MET A 1 -25.87 -10.64 20.40
C MET A 1 -24.86 -10.72 21.56
N GLY A 2 -23.71 -11.36 21.38
CA GLY A 2 -22.77 -11.53 22.50
C GLY A 2 -21.45 -12.10 22.04
N HIS A 3 -20.59 -11.27 21.46
CA HIS A 3 -19.23 -11.63 21.03
C HIS A 3 -18.29 -10.41 20.98
N LEU A 4 -18.54 -9.35 21.77
CA LEU A 4 -17.75 -8.10 21.76
C LEU A 4 -16.88 -7.90 23.03
N VAL A 5 -16.94 -8.82 23.98
CA VAL A 5 -16.19 -8.75 25.24
C VAL A 5 -15.15 -9.86 25.33
N TRP A 6 -13.99 -9.52 25.87
CA TRP A 6 -12.94 -10.50 26.18
C TRP A 6 -13.51 -11.62 27.04
N GLY A 7 -13.17 -12.86 26.70
CA GLY A 7 -13.71 -14.07 27.33
C GLY A 7 -14.93 -14.70 26.62
N ALA A 8 -15.61 -13.96 25.73
CA ALA A 8 -16.74 -14.48 24.95
C ALA A 8 -16.53 -14.39 23.42
N MET A 9 -15.27 -14.43 22.95
CA MET A 9 -14.94 -14.16 21.53
C MET A 9 -15.13 -15.37 20.62
N SER A 10 -14.63 -16.54 21.02
CA SER A 10 -14.70 -17.77 20.22
C SER A 10 -14.38 -18.98 21.10
N LYS A 11 -14.88 -20.16 20.71
CA LYS A 11 -14.50 -21.44 21.33
C LYS A 11 -13.29 -22.01 20.59
N MET A 12 -12.09 -21.86 21.15
CA MET A 12 -10.85 -22.45 20.63
C MET A 12 -10.32 -23.49 21.63
N LYS A 13 -9.77 -24.61 21.14
CA LYS A 13 -9.17 -25.68 21.95
C LYS A 13 -7.86 -26.14 21.30
N GLY A 14 -6.86 -26.48 22.11
CA GLY A 14 -5.61 -27.10 21.64
C GLY A 14 -4.56 -26.16 21.03
N VAL A 15 -4.65 -24.85 21.25
CA VAL A 15 -3.64 -23.88 20.78
C VAL A 15 -2.70 -23.53 21.92
N VAL A 16 -1.40 -23.79 21.74
CA VAL A 16 -0.33 -23.36 22.66
C VAL A 16 0.48 -22.27 21.98
N THR A 17 0.69 -21.15 22.67
CA THR A 17 1.46 -20.01 22.16
C THR A 17 2.58 -19.68 23.13
N HIS A 18 3.77 -19.43 22.60
CA HIS A 18 4.94 -19.02 23.37
C HIS A 18 5.28 -17.57 23.05
N SER A 19 5.65 -16.82 24.08
CA SER A 19 6.08 -15.42 23.98
C SER A 19 7.31 -15.21 24.84
N ILE A 20 8.20 -14.33 24.37
CA ILE A 20 9.42 -13.92 25.09
C ILE A 20 9.17 -12.54 25.72
N SER A 21 9.77 -12.28 26.88
CA SER A 21 9.69 -10.97 27.54
C SER A 21 10.24 -9.87 26.61
N PRO A 22 9.58 -8.70 26.50
CA PRO A 22 10.06 -7.58 25.69
C PRO A 22 11.47 -7.11 26.07
N PHE A 23 11.88 -7.30 27.32
CA PHE A 23 13.21 -6.92 27.82
C PHE A 23 14.31 -7.92 27.41
N GLU A 24 13.93 -9.09 26.90
CA GLU A 24 14.83 -10.13 26.41
C GLU A 24 14.92 -10.15 24.87
N ALA A 25 13.90 -9.61 24.19
CA ALA A 25 13.85 -9.56 22.74
C ALA A 25 14.57 -8.32 22.17
N ARG A 26 15.27 -8.48 21.04
CA ARG A 26 15.86 -7.34 20.33
C ARG A 26 14.80 -6.69 19.43
N ALA A 27 14.55 -5.39 19.64
CA ALA A 27 13.52 -4.62 18.92
C ALA A 27 13.67 -4.63 17.38
N PHE A 28 14.90 -4.66 16.87
CA PHE A 28 15.19 -4.59 15.42
C PHE A 28 15.84 -5.87 14.87
N THR A 29 15.43 -7.03 15.40
CA THR A 29 15.93 -8.32 14.90
C THR A 29 15.65 -8.45 13.40
N GLY A 30 16.70 -8.72 12.61
CA GLY A 30 16.55 -8.95 11.17
C GLY A 30 16.25 -7.69 10.34
N PHE A 31 16.43 -6.48 10.89
CA PHE A 31 16.12 -5.25 10.17
C PHE A 31 16.89 -5.10 8.87
N PHE A 32 18.17 -5.46 8.82
CA PHE A 32 18.96 -5.37 7.58
C PHE A 32 18.96 -6.65 6.75
N SER A 33 18.69 -7.81 7.36
CA SER A 33 18.73 -9.11 6.66
C SER A 33 17.38 -9.52 6.05
N HIS A 34 16.26 -9.25 6.74
CA HIS A 34 14.94 -9.74 6.34
C HIS A 34 13.98 -8.62 5.96
N ALA A 35 14.06 -7.46 6.62
CA ALA A 35 13.11 -6.37 6.34
C ALA A 35 13.16 -5.87 4.90
N PRO A 36 14.33 -5.70 4.24
CA PRO A 36 14.39 -5.19 2.87
C PRO A 36 13.79 -6.18 1.87
N ALA A 37 14.12 -7.47 2.02
CA ALA A 37 13.58 -8.53 1.17
C ALA A 37 12.05 -8.65 1.30
N ASN A 38 11.53 -8.57 2.53
CA ASN A 38 10.09 -8.60 2.77
C ASN A 38 9.39 -7.33 2.27
N ALA A 39 10.02 -6.15 2.41
CA ALA A 39 9.49 -4.91 1.88
C ALA A 39 9.41 -4.96 0.35
N TYR A 40 10.47 -5.41 -0.33
CA TYR A 40 10.48 -5.61 -1.77
C TYR A 40 9.36 -6.54 -2.22
N ARG A 41 9.25 -7.73 -1.61
CA ARG A 41 8.18 -8.69 -1.90
C ARG A 41 6.79 -8.07 -1.76
N ARG A 42 6.54 -7.33 -0.68
CA ARG A 42 5.27 -6.65 -0.43
C ARG A 42 4.96 -5.57 -1.47
N ILE A 43 5.96 -4.78 -1.86
CA ILE A 43 5.81 -3.76 -2.89
C ILE A 43 5.51 -4.43 -4.23
N SER A 44 6.28 -5.44 -4.63
CA SER A 44 6.10 -6.13 -5.90
C SER A 44 4.73 -6.78 -6.04
N GLU A 45 4.20 -7.35 -4.96
CA GLU A 45 2.85 -7.94 -4.92
C GLU A 45 1.73 -6.93 -5.19
N ASN A 46 1.97 -5.64 -4.90
CA ASN A 46 0.95 -4.59 -5.05
C ASN A 46 1.16 -3.68 -6.25
N ILE A 47 2.33 -3.72 -6.91
CA ILE A 47 2.64 -2.87 -8.06
C ILE A 47 1.55 -2.96 -9.14
N VAL A 48 1.08 -4.16 -9.47
CA VAL A 48 0.08 -4.35 -10.54
C VAL A 48 -1.27 -3.74 -10.20
N ASN A 49 -1.62 -3.65 -8.91
CA ASN A 49 -2.89 -3.06 -8.50
C ASN A 49 -2.81 -1.54 -8.40
N VAL A 50 -1.64 -1.02 -8.01
CA VAL A 50 -1.46 0.41 -7.70
C VAL A 50 -0.97 1.20 -8.91
N VAL A 51 0.00 0.68 -9.66
CA VAL A 51 0.69 1.44 -10.72
C VAL A 51 -0.21 1.76 -11.92
N PRO A 52 -1.03 0.85 -12.47
CA PRO A 52 -1.85 1.15 -13.65
C PRO A 52 -2.78 2.37 -13.49
N PRO A 53 -3.59 2.52 -12.42
CA PRO A 53 -4.44 3.71 -12.28
C PRO A 53 -3.62 5.00 -12.16
N PHE A 54 -2.43 4.98 -11.54
CA PHE A 54 -1.55 6.15 -11.49
C PHE A 54 -0.98 6.52 -12.86
N ILE A 55 -0.56 5.54 -13.65
CA ILE A 55 -0.08 5.78 -15.03
C ILE A 55 -1.21 6.38 -15.88
N LEU A 56 -2.41 5.83 -15.79
CA LEU A 56 -3.57 6.33 -16.52
C LEU A 56 -3.92 7.77 -16.11
N ALA A 57 -3.99 8.04 -14.81
CA ALA A 57 -4.28 9.38 -14.30
C ALA A 57 -3.23 10.40 -14.76
N TYR A 58 -1.94 10.03 -14.69
CA TYR A 58 -0.86 10.89 -15.14
C TYR A 58 -0.90 11.11 -16.66
N GLY A 59 -1.24 10.08 -17.44
CA GLY A 59 -1.43 10.19 -18.88
C GLY A 59 -2.53 11.18 -19.26
N VAL A 60 -3.69 11.09 -18.59
CA VAL A 60 -4.81 12.04 -18.77
C VAL A 60 -4.38 13.46 -18.39
N TYR A 61 -3.66 13.61 -17.28
CA TYR A 61 -3.15 14.91 -16.84
C TYR A 61 -2.24 15.56 -17.90
N VAL A 62 -1.27 14.82 -18.44
CA VAL A 62 -0.34 15.34 -19.46
C VAL A 62 -1.08 15.71 -20.73
N TRP A 63 -2.00 14.85 -21.19
CA TRP A 63 -2.83 15.11 -22.36
C TRP A 63 -3.67 16.38 -22.18
N ALA A 64 -4.40 16.50 -21.06
CA ALA A 64 -5.28 17.63 -20.80
C ALA A 64 -4.53 18.96 -20.74
N ASN A 65 -3.34 18.98 -20.11
CA ASN A 65 -2.50 20.17 -20.08
C ASN A 65 -2.02 20.57 -21.48
N LYS A 66 -1.58 19.60 -22.28
CA LYS A 66 -1.13 19.86 -23.66
C LYS A 66 -2.26 20.43 -24.51
N THR A 67 -3.43 19.80 -24.48
CA THR A 67 -4.62 20.24 -25.22
C THR A 67 -5.08 21.63 -24.75
N SER A 68 -5.08 21.90 -23.45
CA SER A 68 -5.44 23.21 -22.90
C SER A 68 -4.53 24.33 -23.44
N ILE A 69 -3.22 24.11 -23.42
CA ILE A 69 -2.24 25.07 -23.98
C ILE A 69 -2.48 25.29 -25.48
N GLU A 70 -2.75 24.22 -26.23
CA GLU A 70 -3.03 24.29 -27.66
C GLU A 70 -4.30 25.11 -27.96
N MET A 71 -5.38 24.90 -27.19
CA MET A 71 -6.65 25.60 -27.36
C MET A 71 -6.59 27.08 -26.95
N HIS A 72 -5.80 27.43 -25.94
CA HIS A 72 -5.69 28.80 -25.42
C HIS A 72 -4.60 29.64 -26.11
N ARG A 73 -3.84 29.07 -27.05
CA ARG A 73 -2.85 29.80 -27.84
C ARG A 73 -3.55 30.77 -28.80
N LYS A 74 -3.09 32.02 -28.84
CA LYS A 74 -3.55 33.02 -29.82
C LYS A 74 -3.27 32.49 -31.24
N GLY A 75 -4.34 32.21 -31.99
CA GLY A 75 -4.31 31.59 -33.33
C GLY A 75 -5.11 30.28 -33.45
N ALA A 76 -5.45 29.62 -32.35
CA ALA A 76 -6.22 28.36 -32.38
C ALA A 76 -7.69 28.54 -32.82
N ALA A 77 -8.28 29.71 -32.60
CA ALA A 77 -9.64 30.05 -33.01
C ALA A 77 -9.75 30.59 -34.45
N HIS A 78 -8.64 30.62 -35.20
CA HIS A 78 -8.55 31.24 -36.53
C HIS A 78 -8.42 30.21 -37.67
N HIS A 79 -8.74 28.94 -37.39
CA HIS A 79 -8.86 27.83 -38.34
C HIS A 79 -10.26 27.25 -38.30
#